data_AF-A0A943B0N6-F1
#
_entry.id   AF-A0A943B0N6-F1
#
_cell.length_a   1.000
_cell.length_b   1.000
_cell.length_c   1.000
_cell.angle_alpha   90.00
_cell.angle_beta   90.00
_cell.angle_gamma   90.00
#
_symmetry.space_group_name_H-M   'P 1'
#
loop_
_entity.id
_entity.type
_entity.pdbx_description
1 polymer ?
#
loop_
_entity_poly.entity_id
_entity_poly.type
_entity_poly.pdbx_seq_one_letter_code
_entity_poly.pdbx_strand_id
1 'polypeptide(L)' 'MQKAKNRINELFGDNAERPIDTDVVEVMLKTVDAIEARHMKGIIIDVGMGVKAKVAKMAKESIKVERSETSKKTYEE' A
#
# COMPACT_ATOMS: atom_id res chain seq x y z
N MET A 1 1.07 1.30 -15.59
CA MET A 1 0.61 1.74 -14.25
C MET A 1 -0.62 1.01 -13.73
N GLN A 2 -1.52 0.50 -14.58
CA GLN A 2 -2.65 -0.34 -14.16
C GLN A 2 -2.26 -1.50 -13.23
N LYS A 3 -1.09 -2.12 -13.46
CA LYS A 3 -0.56 -3.19 -12.60
C LYS A 3 -0.40 -2.77 -11.14
N ALA A 4 0.05 -1.53 -10.87
CA ALA A 4 0.23 -1.04 -9.51
C ALA A 4 -1.12 -0.76 -8.82
N LYS A 5 -2.07 -0.16 -9.54
CA LYS A 5 -3.44 0.06 -9.06
C LYS A 5 -4.16 -1.27 -8.77
N ASN A 6 -4.03 -2.26 -9.66
CA ASN A 6 -4.54 -3.61 -9.44
C ASN A 6 -3.90 -4.24 -8.20
N ARG A 7 -2.58 -4.11 -8.03
CA ARG A 7 -1.86 -4.64 -6.88
C ARG A 7 -2.29 -3.99 -5.56
N ILE A 8 -2.62 -2.71 -5.57
CA ILE A 8 -3.22 -2.02 -4.41
C ILE A 8 -4.57 -2.66 -4.07
N ASN A 9 -5.45 -2.84 -5.04
CA ASN A 9 -6.76 -3.47 -4.81
C ASN A 9 -6.64 -4.93 -4.33
N GLU A 10 -5.69 -5.70 -4.86
CA GLU A 10 -5.42 -7.08 -4.40
C GLU A 10 -4.93 -7.13 -2.95
N LEU A 11 -4.09 -6.17 -2.55
CA LEU A 11 -3.44 -6.18 -1.23
C LEU A 11 -4.27 -5.46 -0.15
N PHE A 12 -5.14 -4.53 -0.51
CA PHE A 12 -5.79 -3.62 0.43
C PHE A 12 -7.28 -3.39 0.17
N GLY A 13 -7.77 -3.67 -1.04
CA GLY A 13 -9.18 -3.46 -1.38
C GLY A 13 -10.10 -4.55 -0.81
N ASP A 14 -11.38 -4.48 -1.17
CA ASP A 14 -12.45 -5.32 -0.59
C ASP A 14 -12.24 -6.83 -0.76
N ASN A 15 -11.47 -7.23 -1.78
CA ASN A 15 -11.15 -8.63 -2.06
C ASN A 15 -9.85 -9.12 -1.39
N ALA A 16 -9.16 -8.27 -0.63
CA ALA A 16 -7.97 -8.66 0.10
C ALA A 16 -8.33 -9.55 1.31
N GLU A 17 -7.39 -10.38 1.75
CA GLU A 17 -7.57 -11.23 2.95
C GLU A 17 -7.91 -10.40 4.21
N ARG A 18 -7.38 -9.18 4.27
CA ARG A 18 -7.68 -8.20 5.31
C ARG A 18 -7.87 -6.81 4.66
N PRO A 19 -9.08 -6.51 4.20
CA PRO A 19 -9.39 -5.21 3.60
C PRO A 19 -9.10 -4.07 4.59
N ILE A 20 -8.82 -2.89 4.05
CA ILE A 20 -8.72 -1.65 4.83
C ILE A 20 -9.77 -0.68 4.31
N ASP A 21 -9.97 0.43 5.03
CA ASP A 21 -10.95 1.42 4.64
C ASP A 21 -10.68 1.98 3.23
N THR A 22 -11.77 2.13 2.46
CA THR A 22 -11.72 2.51 1.04
C THR A 22 -11.06 3.87 0.82
N ASP A 23 -11.21 4.80 1.76
CA ASP A 23 -10.58 6.12 1.72
C ASP A 23 -9.04 6.03 1.77
N VAL A 24 -8.49 5.10 2.56
CA VAL A 24 -7.04 4.84 2.61
C VAL A 24 -6.56 4.19 1.31
N VAL A 25 -7.35 3.29 0.73
CA VAL A 25 -7.07 2.70 -0.60
C VAL A 25 -7.02 3.78 -1.68
N GLU A 26 -7.95 4.73 -1.66
CA GLU A 26 -7.95 5.86 -2.59
C GLU A 26 -6.71 6.74 -2.48
N VAL A 27 -6.20 6.98 -1.27
CA VAL A 27 -4.93 7.71 -1.07
C VAL A 27 -3.76 6.99 -1.74
N MET A 28 -3.71 5.66 -1.65
CA MET A 28 -2.66 4.87 -2.33
C MET A 28 -2.78 4.97 -3.85
N LEU A 29 -4.00 4.93 -4.40
CA LEU A 29 -4.25 5.07 -5.83
C LEU A 29 -3.83 6.46 -6.35
N LYS A 30 -4.18 7.53 -5.61
CA LYS A 30 -3.72 8.90 -5.93
C LYS A 30 -2.21 9.04 -5.84
N THR A 31 -1.58 8.32 -4.91
CA THR A 31 -0.11 8.30 -4.81
C THR A 31 0.54 7.69 -6.05
N VAL A 32 -0.05 6.65 -6.65
CA VAL A 32 0.43 6.09 -7.93
C VAL A 32 0.45 7.16 -9.02
N ASP A 33 -0.62 7.96 -9.11
CA ASP A 33 -0.74 9.03 -10.09
C ASP A 33 0.26 10.17 -9.81
N ALA A 34 0.47 10.53 -8.55
CA ALA A 34 1.46 11.55 -8.15
C ALA A 34 2.91 11.10 -8.42
N ILE A 35 3.20 9.81 -8.27
CA ILE A 35 4.51 9.22 -8.62
C ILE A 35 4.72 9.25 -10.14
N GLU A 36 3.67 8.94 -10.92
CA GLU A 36 3.71 8.99 -12.38
C GLU A 36 3.96 10.40 -12.90
N ALA A 37 3.26 11.39 -12.33
CA ALA A 37 3.48 12.81 -12.61
C ALA A 37 4.84 13.33 -12.11
N ARG A 38 5.67 12.47 -11.49
CA ARG A 38 6.99 12.80 -10.93
C ARG A 38 6.93 13.86 -9.83
N HIS A 39 5.77 14.06 -9.22
CA HIS A 39 5.59 14.97 -8.09
C HIS A 39 6.18 14.38 -6.80
N MET A 40 6.28 13.06 -6.70
CA MET A 40 6.85 12.37 -5.54
C MET A 40 7.51 11.04 -5.91
N LYS A 41 8.32 10.49 -4.99
CA LYS A 41 9.02 9.20 -5.17
C LYS A 41 8.32 8.02 -4.49
N GLY A 42 7.44 8.28 -3.52
CA GLY A 42 6.74 7.24 -2.79
C GLY A 42 6.14 7.75 -1.48
N ILE A 43 5.35 6.90 -0.83
CA ILE A 43 4.74 7.11 0.48
C ILE A 43 4.84 5.83 1.33
N ILE A 44 4.84 6.01 2.65
CA ILE A 44 4.55 4.97 3.62
C ILE A 44 3.31 5.42 4.39
N ILE A 45 2.29 4.59 4.44
CA ILE A 45 1.04 4.85 5.15
C ILE A 45 0.97 3.89 6.33
N ASP A 46 0.84 4.45 7.52
CA ASP A 46 0.45 3.68 8.70
C ASP A 46 -1.08 3.59 8.71
N VAL A 47 -1.61 2.40 8.49
CA VAL A 47 -3.06 2.17 8.35
C VAL A 47 -3.69 1.85 9.71
N GLY A 48 -2.89 1.43 10.69
CA GLY A 48 -3.38 0.91 11.96
C GLY A 48 -3.53 -0.62 11.97
N MET A 49 -3.92 -1.19 13.11
CA MET A 49 -4.05 -2.65 13.33
C MET A 49 -2.78 -3.46 12.99
N GLY A 50 -1.61 -2.81 13.10
CA GLY A 50 -0.33 -3.42 12.74
C GLY A 50 -0.05 -3.48 11.23
N VAL A 51 -0.88 -2.87 10.39
CA VAL A 51 -0.73 -2.82 8.93
C VAL A 51 -0.03 -1.53 8.50
N LYS A 52 1.03 -1.67 7.70
CA LYS A 52 1.69 -0.58 7.01
C LYS A 52 1.68 -0.85 5.51
N ALA A 53 1.39 0.20 4.73
CA ALA A 53 1.45 0.15 3.29
C ALA A 53 2.60 1.01 2.78
N LYS A 54 3.27 0.58 1.72
CA LYS A 54 4.31 1.36 1.05
C LYS A 54 4.08 1.32 -0.45
N VAL A 55 4.03 2.50 -1.06
CA VAL A 55 3.91 2.68 -2.51
C VAL A 55 5.08 3.54 -2.96
N ALA A 56 5.99 2.99 -3.78
CA ALA A 56 7.23 3.70 -4.15
C ALA A 56 7.69 3.42 -5.58
N LYS A 57 8.29 4.42 -6.23
CA LYS A 57 8.96 4.29 -7.53
C LYS A 57 10.26 3.49 -7.38
N MET A 58 10.46 2.53 -8.25
CA MET A 58 11.68 1.75 -8.41
C MET A 58 12.49 2.26 -9.61
N ALA A 59 13.76 1.83 -9.68
CA ALA A 59 14.72 2.32 -10.68
C ALA A 59 14.30 2.15 -12.15
N LYS A 60 13.43 1.17 -12.48
CA LYS A 60 12.97 0.89 -13.86
C LYS A 60 11.60 1.50 -14.19
N GLU A 61 11.24 2.62 -13.56
CA GLU A 61 9.89 3.21 -13.63
C GLU A 61 8.75 2.30 -13.19
N SER A 62 9.06 1.16 -12.56
CA SER A 62 8.06 0.33 -11.91
C SER A 62 7.66 0.92 -10.56
N ILE A 63 6.42 0.68 -10.15
CA ILE A 63 5.92 1.06 -8.83
C ILE A 63 5.86 -0.21 -7.99
N LYS A 64 6.51 -0.18 -6.84
CA LYS A 64 6.46 -1.24 -5.83
C LYS A 64 5.36 -0.90 -4.83
N VAL A 65 4.49 -1.87 -4.58
CA VAL A 65 3.43 -1.81 -3.57
C VAL A 65 3.72 -2.92 -2.56
N GLU A 66 3.91 -2.55 -1.30
CA GLU A 66 4.20 -3.47 -0.20
C GLU A 66 3.16 -3.32 0.90
N ARG A 67 2.73 -4.46 1.45
CA ARG A 67 1.96 -4.55 2.69
C ARG A 67 2.84 -5.20 3.74
N SER A 68 2.96 -4.58 4.90
CA SER A 68 3.68 -5.11 6.05
C SER A 68 2.72 -5.26 7.22
N GLU A 69 2.68 -6.43 7.82
CA GLU A 69 1.84 -6.73 8.96
C GLU A 69 2.72 -7.07 10.16
N THR A 70 2.55 -6.35 11.26
CA THR A 70 3.25 -6.60 12.50
C THR A 70 2.33 -7.39 13.42
N SER A 71 2.47 -8.71 13.46
CA SER A 71 1.80 -9.53 14.47
C SER A 71 2.63 -9.55 15.75
N LYS A 72 2.22 -8.81 16.79
CA LYS A 72 2.74 -9.05 18.15
C LYS A 72 2.04 -10.30 18.69
N LYS A 73 2.75 -11.44 18.72
CA LYS A 73 2.34 -12.61 19.51
C LYS A 73 3.00 -12.49 20.87
N THR A 74 2.24 -12.14 21.89
CA THR A 74 2.68 -12.24 23.29
C THR A 74 2.40 -13.67 23.74
N TYR A 75 3.44 -14.39 24.14
CA TYR A 75 3.30 -15.64 24.87
C TYR A 75 3.50 -15.29 26.34
N GLU A 76 2.47 -15.47 27.16
CA GLU A 76 2.58 -15.50 28.62
C GLU A 76 2.57 -16.98 29.02
N GLU A 77 3.58 -17.39 29.79
CA GLU A 77 3.65 -18.71 30.45
C GLU A 77 2.90 -18.65 31.78
#